data_AF-A0A1V4Y4I4-F1
#
_entry.id   AF-A0A1V4Y4I4-F1
#
_cell.length_a   1.000
_cell.length_b   1.000
_cell.length_c   1.000
_cell.angle_alpha   90.00
_cell.angle_beta   90.00
_cell.angle_gamma   90.00
#
_symmetry.space_group_name_H-M   'P 1'
#
loop_
_entity.id
_entity.type
_entity.pdbx_description
1 polymer ?
#
loop_
_entity_poly.entity_id
_entity_poly.type
_entity_poly.pdbx_seq_one_letter_code
_entity_poly.pdbx_strand_id
1 'polypeptide(L)'
;MGPPEQAPQASLRASGVMMDGENAIKLEHQGGDAVYLDATHTKVLIDGTTATTVLANADTEAFDAGEFVYLFNVSGVYYIDTLNTTDTKDPLATSGDSVNVKIVDVSSQQMIADLQVNF
;
A
#
# COMPACT_ATOMS: atom_id res chain seq x y z
N MET A 1 4.15 32.35 -8.07
CA MET A 1 3.70 31.00 -7.68
C MET A 1 4.30 30.04 -8.71
N GLY A 2 5.06 29.04 -8.26
CA GLY A 2 5.72 28.08 -9.13
C GLY A 2 4.71 27.12 -9.77
N PRO A 3 5.14 26.31 -10.75
CA PRO A 3 4.31 25.25 -11.30
C PRO A 3 3.80 24.34 -10.17
N PRO A 4 2.59 23.78 -10.31
CA PRO A 4 2.03 22.87 -9.31
C PRO A 4 2.96 21.66 -9.14
N GLU A 5 3.15 21.24 -7.89
CA GLU A 5 3.83 20.00 -7.57
C GLU A 5 3.06 18.82 -8.17
N GLN A 6 3.77 17.90 -8.82
CA GLN A 6 3.21 16.72 -9.45
C GLN A 6 3.46 15.51 -8.56
N ALA A 7 2.48 14.63 -8.45
CA ALA A 7 2.66 13.35 -7.78
C ALA A 7 3.65 12.45 -8.55
N PRO A 8 4.36 11.55 -7.84
CA PRO A 8 5.18 10.53 -8.44
C PRO A 8 4.45 9.76 -9.54
N GLN A 9 5.08 9.58 -10.69
CA GLN A 9 4.56 8.77 -11.78
C GLN A 9 5.06 7.33 -11.63
N ALA A 10 4.41 6.58 -10.76
CA ALA A 10 4.76 5.20 -10.44
C ALA A 10 3.80 4.20 -11.08
N SER A 11 4.35 3.10 -11.61
CA SER A 11 3.56 1.96 -12.06
C SER A 11 3.46 0.95 -10.92
N LEU A 12 2.28 0.86 -10.31
CA LEU A 12 2.03 -0.03 -9.18
C LEU A 12 1.06 -1.14 -9.57
N ARG A 13 1.31 -2.35 -9.07
CA ARG A 13 0.44 -3.52 -9.26
C ARG A 13 0.06 -4.11 -7.91
N ALA A 14 -1.22 -4.40 -7.73
CA ALA A 14 -1.71 -5.12 -6.57
C ALA A 14 -2.25 -6.51 -6.98
N SER A 15 -2.05 -7.50 -6.11
CA SER A 15 -2.57 -8.86 -6.29
C SER A 15 -2.92 -9.49 -4.95
N GLY A 16 -3.96 -10.34 -4.94
CA GLY A 16 -4.36 -11.08 -3.75
C GLY A 16 -3.39 -12.23 -3.48
N VAL A 17 -3.00 -12.41 -2.23
CA VAL A 17 -2.14 -13.50 -1.75
C VAL A 17 -2.69 -14.05 -0.44
N MET A 18 -2.32 -15.28 -0.11
CA MET A 18 -2.57 -15.86 1.21
C MET A 18 -1.33 -15.66 2.08
N MET A 19 -1.51 -15.06 3.26
CA MET A 19 -0.46 -14.90 4.26
C MET A 19 -0.95 -15.44 5.60
N ASP A 20 -0.25 -16.43 6.15
CA ASP A 20 -0.61 -17.12 7.39
C ASP A 20 -2.04 -17.70 7.43
N GLY A 21 -2.59 -18.04 6.25
CA GLY A 21 -3.95 -18.58 6.12
C GLY A 21 -5.03 -17.52 5.88
N GLU A 22 -4.67 -16.24 5.90
CA GLU A 22 -5.58 -15.12 5.66
C GLU A 22 -5.30 -14.38 4.35
N ASN A 23 -6.32 -13.73 3.80
CA ASN A 23 -6.21 -12.91 2.60
C ASN A 23 -5.42 -11.62 2.87
N ALA A 24 -4.38 -11.39 2.07
CA ALA A 24 -3.54 -10.19 2.08
C ALA A 24 -3.34 -9.66 0.65
N ILE A 25 -2.93 -8.40 0.49
CA ILE A 25 -2.60 -7.83 -0.83
C ILE A 25 -1.09 -7.72 -0.94
N LYS A 26 -0.50 -8.25 -2.01
CA LYS A 26 0.86 -7.91 -2.41
C LYS A 26 0.83 -6.71 -3.35
N LEU A 27 1.50 -5.63 -2.97
CA LEU A 27 1.72 -4.43 -3.78
C LEU A 27 3.15 -4.44 -4.32
N GLU A 28 3.32 -4.28 -5.62
CA GLU A 28 4.60 -4.35 -6.31
C GLU A 28 4.85 -3.09 -7.13
N HIS A 29 6.07 -2.54 -7.04
CA HIS A 29 6.49 -1.40 -7.86
C HIS A 29 7.07 -1.89 -9.18
N GLN A 30 6.38 -1.65 -10.30
CA GLN A 30 6.75 -2.16 -11.62
C GLN A 30 7.70 -1.23 -12.39
N GLY A 31 7.91 0.00 -11.92
CA GLY A 31 8.81 0.99 -12.53
C GLY A 31 8.27 2.42 -12.41
N GLY A 32 9.06 3.40 -12.85
CA GLY A 32 8.73 4.82 -12.71
C GLY A 32 9.43 5.47 -11.53
N ASP A 33 8.82 6.54 -11.00
CA ASP A 33 9.34 7.28 -9.85
C ASP A 33 9.12 6.51 -8.55
N ALA A 34 10.06 6.61 -7.61
CA ALA A 34 9.91 6.03 -6.28
C ALA A 34 8.71 6.61 -5.53
N VAL A 35 8.03 5.77 -4.73
CA VAL A 35 6.87 6.18 -3.93
C VAL A 35 7.22 6.12 -2.45
N TYR A 36 7.23 7.25 -1.76
CA TYR A 36 7.53 7.28 -0.33
C TYR A 36 6.30 6.84 0.49
N LEU A 37 6.35 5.66 1.09
CA LEU A 37 5.24 5.01 1.80
C LEU A 37 5.13 5.45 3.28
N ASP A 38 5.35 6.71 3.58
CA ASP A 38 5.14 7.28 4.91
C ASP A 38 3.99 8.29 4.92
N ALA A 39 3.47 8.59 6.11
CA ALA A 39 2.31 9.47 6.28
C ALA A 39 2.57 10.94 5.90
N THR A 40 3.82 11.34 5.70
CA THR A 40 4.17 12.71 5.29
C THR A 40 4.13 12.88 3.77
N HIS A 41 4.39 11.81 3.01
CA HIS A 41 4.41 11.84 1.55
C HIS A 41 3.19 11.18 0.92
N THR A 42 2.73 10.03 1.44
CA THR A 42 1.61 9.30 0.85
C THR A 42 0.55 8.90 1.87
N LYS A 43 -0.69 8.87 1.39
CA LYS A 43 -1.83 8.32 2.11
C LYS A 43 -2.31 7.08 1.37
N VAL A 44 -2.19 5.94 2.04
CA VAL A 44 -2.74 4.68 1.53
C VAL A 44 -4.06 4.39 2.21
N LEU A 45 -5.07 4.06 1.39
CA LEU A 45 -6.43 3.78 1.80
C LEU A 45 -6.79 2.36 1.35
N ILE A 46 -7.31 1.56 2.26
CA ILE A 46 -7.92 0.24 2.00
C ILE A 46 -9.41 0.36 2.28
N ASP A 47 -10.23 0.20 1.25
CA ASP A 47 -11.69 0.41 1.30
C ASP A 47 -12.10 1.74 1.97
N GLY A 48 -11.30 2.78 1.73
CA GLY A 48 -11.51 4.12 2.28
C GLY A 48 -10.98 4.33 3.70
N THR A 49 -10.43 3.30 4.35
CA THR A 49 -9.78 3.39 5.66
C THR A 49 -8.28 3.55 5.51
N THR A 50 -7.66 4.48 6.25
CA THR A 50 -6.21 4.70 6.16
C THR A 50 -5.43 3.52 6.73
N ALA A 51 -4.46 3.02 5.96
CA ALA A 51 -3.51 2.02 6.42
C ALA A 51 -2.36 2.67 7.20
N THR A 52 -1.87 1.96 8.21
CA THR A 52 -0.71 2.33 9.00
C THR A 52 0.53 1.72 8.34
N THR A 53 1.45 2.55 7.87
CA THR A 53 2.72 2.03 7.36
C THR A 53 3.64 1.65 8.51
N VAL A 54 4.13 0.42 8.51
CA VAL A 54 5.11 -0.09 9.48
C VAL A 54 6.20 -0.80 8.68
N LEU A 55 7.05 -0.03 8.00
CA LEU A 55 8.20 -0.60 7.28
C LEU A 55 9.38 -0.76 8.26
N ALA A 56 9.78 -2.00 8.53
CA ALA A 56 10.80 -2.30 9.52
C ALA A 56 12.23 -1.84 9.16
N ASN A 57 12.49 -1.58 7.88
CA ASN A 57 13.72 -0.96 7.41
C ASN A 57 13.44 0.51 7.07
N ALA A 58 13.71 1.38 8.03
CA ALA A 58 13.62 2.83 7.93
C ALA A 58 14.71 3.47 7.03
N ASP A 59 15.45 2.69 6.24
CA ASP A 59 16.59 3.23 5.48
C ASP A 59 16.23 3.83 4.14
N THR A 60 15.00 3.63 3.65
CA THR A 60 14.32 4.58 2.77
C THR A 60 12.85 4.20 2.74
N GLU A 61 11.96 5.07 3.22
CA GLU A 61 10.50 4.95 3.02
C GLU A 61 10.12 4.94 1.52
N ALA A 62 11.10 5.14 0.63
CA ALA A 62 10.99 4.97 -0.81
C ALA A 62 10.72 3.51 -1.18
N PHE A 63 9.57 3.29 -1.80
CA PHE A 63 9.20 2.07 -2.49
C PHE A 63 9.72 2.16 -3.92
N ASP A 64 10.80 1.44 -4.18
CA ASP A 64 11.54 1.50 -5.44
C ASP A 64 11.13 0.40 -6.43
N ALA A 65 11.45 0.61 -7.71
CA ALA A 65 11.15 -0.36 -8.75
C ALA A 65 11.77 -1.75 -8.48
N GLY A 66 10.92 -2.78 -8.53
CA GLY A 66 11.28 -4.17 -8.23
C GLY A 66 10.97 -4.58 -6.79
N GLU A 67 10.64 -3.65 -5.90
CA GLU A 67 10.25 -3.95 -4.53
C GLU A 67 8.78 -4.36 -4.43
N PHE A 68 8.46 -5.01 -3.31
CA PHE A 68 7.08 -5.31 -2.94
C PHE A 68 6.85 -5.17 -1.45
N VAL A 69 5.63 -4.80 -1.09
CA VAL A 69 5.13 -4.75 0.28
C VAL A 69 3.81 -5.50 0.33
N TYR A 70 3.37 -5.84 1.54
CA TYR A 70 2.09 -6.46 1.79
C TYR A 70 1.19 -5.53 2.57
N LEU A 71 -0.08 -5.53 2.18
CA LEU A 71 -1.15 -4.92 2.92
C LEU A 71 -1.94 -6.03 3.58
N PHE A 72 -2.24 -5.88 4.87
CA PHE A 72 -2.95 -6.89 5.66
C PHE A 72 -3.69 -6.23 6.84
N ASN A 73 -4.59 -6.97 7.48
CA ASN A 73 -5.31 -6.53 8.66
C ASN A 73 -4.75 -7.22 9.92
N VAL A 74 -4.64 -6.47 11.02
CA VAL A 74 -4.42 -7.00 12.36
C VAL A 74 -5.38 -6.28 13.31
N SER A 75 -6.29 -7.03 13.94
CA SER A 75 -7.25 -6.54 14.92
C SER A 75 -8.06 -5.32 14.45
N GLY A 76 -8.44 -5.30 13.17
CA GLY A 76 -9.21 -4.21 12.56
C GLY A 76 -8.39 -3.02 12.09
N VAL A 77 -7.06 -3.06 12.23
CA VAL A 77 -6.15 -2.03 11.72
C VAL A 77 -5.45 -2.54 10.47
N TYR A 78 -5.44 -1.72 9.42
CA TYR A 78 -4.74 -2.04 8.17
C TYR A 78 -3.28 -1.63 8.26
N TYR A 79 -2.39 -2.49 7.77
CA TYR A 79 -0.95 -2.27 7.78
C TYR A 79 -0.33 -2.39 6.40
N ILE A 80 0.82 -1.74 6.21
CA ILE A 80 1.71 -1.92 5.06
C ILE A 80 3.09 -2.29 5.58
N ASP A 81 3.59 -3.48 5.23
CA ASP A 81 4.91 -3.96 5.64
C ASP A 81 5.46 -5.02 4.66
N THR A 82 6.77 -5.21 4.68
CA THR A 82 7.53 -6.20 3.91
C THR A 82 7.32 -7.66 4.36
N LEU A 83 7.07 -7.92 5.65
CA LEU A 83 6.52 -9.18 6.22
C LEU A 83 6.62 -9.24 7.78
N ASN A 84 7.01 -8.16 8.45
CA ASN A 84 7.73 -8.25 9.73
C ASN A 84 6.84 -8.27 10.98
N THR A 85 5.52 -8.39 10.83
CA THR A 85 4.63 -8.47 11.99
C THR A 85 4.49 -9.91 12.45
N THR A 86 4.91 -10.19 13.70
CA THR A 86 4.63 -11.46 14.40
C THR A 86 3.16 -11.60 14.83
N ASP A 87 2.34 -10.58 14.56
CA ASP A 87 0.94 -10.56 14.95
C ASP A 87 0.09 -11.52 14.12
N THR A 88 -0.97 -12.02 14.75
CA THR A 88 -1.97 -12.84 14.05
C THR A 88 -2.74 -11.95 13.08
N LYS A 89 -2.76 -12.35 11.81
CA LYS A 89 -3.44 -11.62 10.74
C LYS A 89 -4.93 -11.93 10.76
N ASP A 90 -5.72 -10.94 10.39
CA ASP A 90 -7.14 -11.06 10.11
C ASP A 90 -7.37 -10.96 8.59
N PRO A 91 -8.47 -11.52 8.06
CA PRO A 91 -8.78 -11.41 6.64
C PRO A 91 -9.01 -9.96 6.23
N LEU A 92 -8.35 -9.51 5.15
CA LEU A 92 -8.68 -8.22 4.52
C LEU A 92 -10.11 -8.19 3.96
N ALA A 93 -10.55 -9.33 3.42
CA ALA A 93 -11.87 -9.51 2.82
C ALA A 93 -12.24 -11.00 2.80
N THR A 94 -13.54 -11.27 2.65
CA THR A 94 -14.05 -12.63 2.42
C THR A 94 -13.64 -13.10 1.02
N SER A 95 -13.47 -14.40 0.81
CA SER A 95 -13.28 -14.92 -0.55
C SER A 95 -14.52 -14.65 -1.41
N GLY A 96 -14.31 -14.16 -2.63
CA GLY A 96 -15.32 -13.65 -3.53
C GLY A 96 -15.52 -12.14 -3.50
N ASP A 97 -14.96 -11.44 -2.50
CA ASP A 97 -15.04 -9.99 -2.38
C ASP A 97 -13.87 -9.28 -3.08
N SER A 98 -14.06 -8.00 -3.36
CA SER A 98 -13.01 -7.11 -3.85
C SER A 98 -12.59 -6.12 -2.77
N VAL A 99 -11.30 -5.81 -2.72
CA VAL A 99 -10.73 -4.74 -1.91
C VAL A 99 -10.19 -3.64 -2.81
N ASN A 100 -10.47 -2.39 -2.49
CA ASN A 100 -9.93 -1.23 -3.16
C ASN A 100 -8.74 -0.65 -2.39
N VAL A 101 -7.62 -0.46 -3.08
CA VAL A 101 -6.41 0.19 -2.56
C VAL A 101 -6.18 1.48 -3.32
N LYS A 102 -6.17 2.61 -2.62
CA LYS A 102 -5.84 3.93 -3.17
C LYS A 102 -4.59 4.48 -2.54
N ILE A 103 -3.72 5.05 -3.37
CA ILE A 103 -2.49 5.72 -2.94
C ILE A 103 -2.57 7.15 -3.45
N VAL A 104 -2.49 8.09 -2.51
CA VAL A 104 -2.63 9.53 -2.77
C VAL A 104 -1.39 10.23 -2.27
N ASP A 105 -0.86 11.12 -3.09
CA ASP A 105 0.23 12.00 -2.71
C ASP A 105 -0.26 13.11 -1.78
N VAL A 106 0.40 13.31 -0.64
CA VAL A 106 -0.04 14.25 0.40
C VAL A 106 0.19 15.71 0.00
N SER A 107 1.27 16.02 -0.71
CA SER A 107 1.59 17.40 -1.08
C SER A 107 0.69 17.91 -2.22
N SER A 108 0.56 17.14 -3.30
CA SER A 108 -0.20 17.53 -4.48
C SER A 108 -1.68 17.13 -4.41
N GLN A 109 -2.06 16.25 -3.48
CA GLN A 109 -3.40 15.62 -3.38
C GLN A 109 -3.80 14.85 -4.65
N GLN A 110 -2.84 14.53 -5.52
CA GLN A 110 -3.07 13.76 -6.73
C GLN A 110 -3.05 12.26 -6.41
N MET A 111 -3.82 11.52 -7.19
CA MET A 111 -3.87 10.07 -7.08
C MET A 111 -2.63 9.47 -7.76
N ILE A 112 -1.86 8.68 -7.01
CA ILE A 112 -0.72 7.90 -7.53
C ILE A 112 -1.25 6.58 -8.11
N ALA A 113 -2.16 5.91 -7.41
CA ALA A 113 -2.76 4.66 -7.87
C ALA A 113 -4.17 4.44 -7.29
N ASP A 114 -5.01 3.75 -8.08
CA ASP A 114 -6.31 3.21 -7.67
C ASP A 114 -6.41 1.77 -8.18
N LEU A 115 -6.35 0.81 -7.26
CA LEU A 115 -6.16 -0.60 -7.55
C LEU A 115 -7.30 -1.39 -6.93
N GLN A 116 -7.94 -2.25 -7.73
CA GLN A 116 -8.95 -3.19 -7.25
C GLN A 116 -8.37 -4.60 -7.25
N VAL A 117 -8.45 -5.28 -6.11
CA VAL A 117 -7.95 -6.64 -5.91
C VAL A 117 -9.13 -7.55 -5.58
N ASN A 118 -9.24 -8.69 -6.26
CA ASN A 118 -10.30 -9.67 -6.03
C ASN A 118 -9.72 -10.90 -5.32
N PHE A 119 -10.44 -11.41 -4.32
CA PHE A 119 -10.09 -12.57 -3.49
C PHE A 119 -11.06 -13.74 -3.64
#